data_AF-A0AB74BDX0-F1
#
_entry.id   AF-A0AB74BDX0-F1
#
_cell.length_a   1.000
_cell.length_b   1.000
_cell.length_c   1.000
_cell.angle_alpha   90.00
_cell.angle_beta   90.00
_cell.angle_gamma   90.00
#
_symmetry.space_group_name_H-M   'P 1'
#
loop_
_entity.id
_entity.type
_entity.pdbx_description
1 polymer ?
#
loop_
_entity_poly.entity_id
_entity_poly.type
_entity_poly.pdbx_seq_one_letter_code
_entity_poly.pdbx_strand_id
1 'polypeptide(L)'
;MISSARLGDKHASPLPGHGTTPIASASGDVNINGRGAARVGDTCGCGAVITTGFPSILVNGRPMAHLGSLTSHGGTIITSSSDVGGGFVMGGAAGAAIINFMALGAFRPDGSVDNEKMATLLADPKLTEKALAANALVGPEAAGEKSDAEPEPRAESVVCKYPDRMEELATYIADEMNRNIHHPSVLKMKKLLSYDVAEETRKQMDLPWYAQVGATSPQTVGAANGAAALVIWTERVGQYRDWDHKPKIHKKFGGYYHKQGEYEYFYDIWSNIHYGYVGRAGGLSESVLADGAGLEQIVSDSVGAI
;
A
#
# COMPACT_ATOMS: atom_id res chain seq x y z
N MET A 1 -0.88 4.51 -11.71
CA MET A 1 0.46 4.16 -11.18
C MET A 1 0.33 2.81 -10.51
N ILE A 2 1.22 1.87 -10.81
CA ILE A 2 1.19 0.52 -10.25
C ILE A 2 2.21 0.47 -9.12
N SER A 3 1.78 0.07 -7.93
CA SER A 3 2.62 0.05 -6.74
C SER A 3 3.80 -0.92 -6.85
N SER A 4 4.96 -0.50 -6.37
CA SER A 4 6.21 -1.27 -6.39
C SER A 4 6.25 -2.30 -5.25
N ALA A 5 6.75 -3.49 -5.55
CA ALA A 5 6.91 -4.56 -4.56
C ALA A 5 8.23 -4.42 -3.80
N ARG A 6 8.26 -4.86 -2.55
CA ARG A 6 9.41 -4.81 -1.64
C ARG A 6 9.54 -6.08 -0.81
N LEU A 7 10.71 -6.27 -0.21
CA LEU A 7 11.04 -7.41 0.64
C LEU A 7 9.93 -7.67 1.65
N GLY A 8 9.45 -8.91 1.73
CA GLY A 8 8.42 -9.36 2.66
C GLY A 8 6.98 -9.00 2.28
N ASP A 9 6.74 -8.33 1.16
CA ASP A 9 5.41 -8.30 0.53
C ASP A 9 4.97 -9.71 0.12
N LYS A 10 3.68 -9.93 -0.06
CA LYS A 10 3.12 -11.27 -0.17
C LYS A 10 3.00 -11.71 -1.63
N HIS A 11 3.32 -12.97 -1.85
CA HIS A 11 3.09 -13.74 -3.04
C HIS A 11 2.03 -14.80 -2.74
N ALA A 12 1.03 -14.95 -3.61
CA ALA A 12 0.08 -16.05 -3.57
C ALA A 12 0.44 -17.09 -4.64
N SER A 13 0.77 -18.30 -4.20
CA SER A 13 1.07 -19.43 -5.09
C SER A 13 -0.18 -20.30 -5.28
N PRO A 14 -0.53 -20.70 -6.51
CA PRO A 14 -1.60 -21.66 -6.78
C PRO A 14 -1.18 -23.10 -6.50
N LEU A 15 0.12 -23.38 -6.31
CA LEU A 15 0.59 -24.74 -6.05
C LEU A 15 0.10 -25.26 -4.69
N PRO A 16 -0.43 -26.49 -4.62
CA PRO A 16 -0.89 -27.09 -3.37
C PRO A 16 0.20 -27.08 -2.29
N GLY A 17 -0.14 -26.59 -1.09
CA GLY A 17 0.77 -26.53 0.05
C GLY A 17 1.70 -25.31 0.10
N HIS A 18 1.74 -24.47 -0.93
CA HIS A 18 2.59 -23.27 -0.94
C HIS A 18 1.89 -22.04 -0.33
N GLY A 19 0.62 -21.82 -0.68
CA GLY A 19 -0.20 -20.75 -0.12
C GLY A 19 0.38 -19.35 -0.33
N THR A 20 0.20 -18.49 0.69
CA THR A 20 0.71 -17.10 0.67
C THR A 20 2.03 -17.00 1.42
N THR A 21 3.10 -16.60 0.73
CA THR A 21 4.45 -16.48 1.31
C THR A 21 5.05 -15.09 1.07
N PRO A 22 5.94 -14.59 1.93
CA PRO A 22 6.62 -13.32 1.69
C PRO A 22 7.61 -13.41 0.53
N ILE A 23 7.90 -12.29 -0.14
CA ILE A 23 9.11 -12.10 -0.93
C ILE A 23 10.29 -12.23 0.04
N ALA A 24 11.16 -13.19 -0.20
CA ALA A 24 12.24 -13.63 0.67
C ALA A 24 13.60 -13.01 0.29
N SER A 25 13.79 -12.61 -0.97
CA SER A 25 14.96 -11.85 -1.41
C SER A 25 14.56 -10.52 -2.05
N ALA A 26 15.44 -9.53 -1.99
CA ALA A 26 15.24 -8.24 -2.63
C ALA A 26 16.60 -7.56 -2.85
N SER A 27 16.59 -6.31 -3.34
CA SER A 27 17.77 -5.45 -3.31
C SER A 27 18.27 -5.24 -1.87
N GLY A 28 19.60 -5.17 -1.70
CA GLY A 28 20.26 -4.92 -0.42
C GLY A 28 20.64 -3.45 -0.18
N ASP A 29 20.54 -2.61 -1.22
CA ASP A 29 21.03 -1.23 -1.24
C ASP A 29 20.00 -0.22 -1.78
N VAL A 30 18.96 -0.68 -2.48
CA VAL A 30 17.83 0.14 -2.93
C VAL A 30 16.60 -0.22 -2.12
N ASN A 31 16.06 0.76 -1.39
CA ASN A 31 14.97 0.55 -0.45
C ASN A 31 13.69 1.25 -0.90
N ILE A 32 12.56 0.60 -0.66
CA ILE A 32 11.20 1.14 -0.75
C ILE A 32 10.61 1.06 0.64
N ASN A 33 10.35 2.22 1.25
CA ASN A 33 9.78 2.33 2.59
C ASN A 33 10.54 1.47 3.62
N GLY A 34 11.87 1.63 3.65
CA GLY A 34 12.77 0.94 4.58
C GLY A 34 12.99 -0.56 4.31
N ARG A 35 12.42 -1.13 3.24
CA ARG A 35 12.55 -2.55 2.87
C ARG A 35 13.18 -2.65 1.49
N GLY A 36 14.02 -3.66 1.25
CA GLY A 36 14.68 -3.83 -0.05
C GLY A 36 13.70 -3.88 -1.21
N ALA A 37 13.97 -3.19 -2.32
CA ALA A 37 13.12 -3.17 -3.50
C ALA A 37 13.13 -4.53 -4.22
N ALA A 38 11.95 -5.08 -4.52
CA ALA A 38 11.84 -6.37 -5.19
C ALA A 38 11.99 -6.22 -6.71
N ARG A 39 12.57 -7.24 -7.35
CA ARG A 39 12.98 -7.24 -8.76
C ARG A 39 12.62 -8.56 -9.43
N VAL A 40 12.59 -8.56 -10.75
CA VAL A 40 12.50 -9.78 -11.54
C VAL A 40 13.61 -10.73 -11.16
N GLY A 41 13.20 -11.89 -10.69
CA GLY A 41 13.98 -13.04 -10.26
C GLY A 41 14.35 -13.05 -8.77
N ASP A 42 13.80 -12.13 -7.97
CA ASP A 42 13.82 -12.30 -6.52
C ASP A 42 12.88 -13.45 -6.11
N THR A 43 13.20 -14.13 -5.01
CA THR A 43 12.52 -15.35 -4.57
C THR A 43 11.45 -15.05 -3.52
N CYS A 44 10.41 -15.88 -3.49
CA CYS A 44 9.38 -15.91 -2.47
C CYS A 44 9.64 -17.06 -1.49
N GLY A 45 9.03 -17.02 -0.31
CA GLY A 45 9.26 -17.99 0.76
C GLY A 45 8.93 -19.44 0.39
N CYS A 46 8.05 -19.67 -0.60
CA CYS A 46 7.78 -21.00 -1.15
C CYS A 46 8.72 -21.45 -2.28
N GLY A 47 9.77 -20.66 -2.60
CA GLY A 47 10.71 -20.92 -3.69
C GLY A 47 10.30 -20.35 -5.05
N ALA A 48 9.10 -19.78 -5.18
CA ALA A 48 8.68 -19.12 -6.41
C ALA A 48 9.58 -17.93 -6.75
N VAL A 49 9.81 -17.68 -8.04
CA VAL A 49 10.70 -16.64 -8.53
C VAL A 49 9.89 -15.61 -9.30
N ILE A 50 10.06 -14.32 -9.04
CA ILE A 50 9.33 -13.24 -9.74
C ILE A 50 9.75 -13.20 -11.21
N THR A 51 8.82 -13.22 -12.16
CA THR A 51 9.13 -13.34 -13.60
C THR A 51 8.83 -12.08 -14.40
N THR A 52 8.01 -11.18 -13.86
CA THR A 52 7.58 -9.95 -14.56
C THR A 52 7.99 -8.69 -13.81
N GLY A 53 8.20 -7.60 -14.53
CA GLY A 53 8.47 -6.28 -13.95
C GLY A 53 8.49 -5.16 -14.99
N PHE A 54 8.80 -3.95 -14.54
CA PHE A 54 8.95 -2.78 -15.42
C PHE A 54 10.31 -2.79 -16.12
N PRO A 55 10.39 -2.95 -17.45
CA PRO A 55 11.65 -2.89 -18.19
C PRO A 55 12.29 -1.50 -18.12
N SER A 56 11.48 -0.44 -17.92
CA SER A 56 11.92 0.95 -17.86
C SER A 56 12.37 1.40 -16.47
N ILE A 57 12.21 0.57 -15.43
CA ILE A 57 12.60 0.91 -14.05
C ILE A 57 13.52 -0.20 -13.55
N LEU A 58 14.81 0.12 -13.46
CA LEU A 58 15.84 -0.85 -13.10
C LEU A 58 16.31 -0.64 -11.67
N VAL A 59 16.38 -1.72 -10.91
CA VAL A 59 16.98 -1.77 -9.58
C VAL A 59 18.11 -2.79 -9.64
N ASN A 60 19.34 -2.36 -9.40
CA ASN A 60 20.56 -3.15 -9.59
C ASN A 60 20.61 -3.89 -10.95
N GLY A 61 20.22 -3.20 -12.03
CA GLY A 61 20.24 -3.75 -13.40
C GLY A 61 19.13 -4.76 -13.72
N ARG A 62 18.16 -4.96 -12.82
CA ARG A 62 17.01 -5.87 -13.03
C ARG A 62 15.69 -5.08 -13.02
N PRO A 63 14.69 -5.50 -13.81
CA PRO A 63 13.38 -4.85 -13.83
C PRO A 63 12.72 -4.85 -12.45
N MET A 64 12.18 -3.72 -12.03
CA MET A 64 11.49 -3.57 -10.76
C MET A 64 10.18 -4.36 -10.74
N ALA A 65 9.96 -5.15 -9.69
CA ALA A 65 8.73 -5.90 -9.46
C ALA A 65 7.65 -4.99 -8.86
N HIS A 66 6.40 -5.37 -9.05
CA HIS A 66 5.24 -4.56 -8.69
C HIS A 66 4.05 -5.42 -8.25
N LEU A 67 3.00 -4.77 -7.75
CA LEU A 67 1.74 -5.43 -7.47
C LEU A 67 1.19 -6.10 -8.74
N GLY A 68 0.88 -7.40 -8.66
CA GLY A 68 0.44 -8.19 -9.80
C GLY A 68 1.59 -8.85 -10.59
N SER A 69 2.86 -8.65 -10.20
CA SER A 69 3.96 -9.35 -10.86
C SER A 69 3.81 -10.87 -10.75
N LEU A 70 3.92 -11.56 -11.88
CA LEU A 70 3.83 -13.02 -11.97
C LEU A 70 5.08 -13.69 -11.41
N THR A 71 4.93 -14.99 -11.11
CA THR A 71 5.99 -15.83 -10.56
C THR A 71 6.08 -17.18 -11.28
N SER A 72 7.21 -17.87 -11.12
CA SER A 72 7.49 -19.17 -11.75
C SER A 72 6.53 -20.29 -11.34
N HIS A 73 5.85 -20.16 -10.20
CA HIS A 73 4.82 -21.12 -9.75
C HIS A 73 3.43 -20.81 -10.31
N GLY A 74 3.32 -19.86 -11.25
CA GLY A 74 2.04 -19.43 -11.83
C GLY A 74 1.23 -18.49 -10.92
N GLY A 75 1.77 -18.13 -9.75
CA GLY A 75 1.13 -17.18 -8.83
C GLY A 75 1.58 -15.74 -9.05
N THR A 76 1.14 -14.84 -8.17
CA THR A 76 1.37 -13.39 -8.33
C THR A 76 1.76 -12.71 -7.01
N ILE A 77 2.37 -11.54 -7.09
CA ILE A 77 2.61 -10.64 -5.95
C ILE A 77 1.32 -9.89 -5.63
N ILE A 78 0.82 -10.04 -4.42
CA ILE A 78 -0.51 -9.58 -3.97
C ILE A 78 -0.46 -8.43 -2.95
N THR A 79 0.71 -8.06 -2.45
CA THR A 79 0.88 -6.81 -1.68
C THR A 79 2.08 -6.03 -2.20
N SER A 80 2.12 -4.74 -1.91
CA SER A 80 3.13 -3.82 -2.42
C SER A 80 3.27 -2.60 -1.50
N SER A 81 4.11 -1.63 -1.90
CA SER A 81 4.10 -0.30 -1.31
C SER A 81 2.77 0.44 -1.52
N SER A 82 2.43 1.36 -0.62
CA SER A 82 1.21 2.18 -0.69
C SER A 82 1.39 3.50 -1.45
N ASP A 83 2.63 3.95 -1.62
CA ASP A 83 3.00 5.30 -2.04
C ASP A 83 4.15 5.35 -3.06
N VAL A 84 4.88 4.25 -3.23
CA VAL A 84 5.93 4.10 -4.24
C VAL A 84 5.41 3.21 -5.35
N GLY A 85 5.40 3.73 -6.58
CA GLY A 85 4.94 3.00 -7.74
C GLY A 85 5.66 3.38 -9.02
N GLY A 86 5.52 2.52 -10.03
CA GLY A 86 6.01 2.71 -11.40
C GLY A 86 4.85 2.69 -12.40
N GLY A 87 5.16 2.79 -13.69
CA GLY A 87 4.16 2.69 -14.77
C GLY A 87 3.11 3.80 -14.73
N PHE A 88 3.45 4.96 -15.30
CA PHE A 88 2.47 6.01 -15.59
C PHE A 88 1.80 5.71 -16.93
N VAL A 89 0.50 5.41 -16.90
CA VAL A 89 -0.34 5.38 -18.11
C VAL A 89 -0.81 6.81 -18.37
N MET A 90 0.02 7.62 -19.02
CA MET A 90 -0.38 8.92 -19.56
C MET A 90 -0.39 8.81 -21.08
N GLY A 91 -1.58 8.92 -21.69
CA GLY A 91 -1.83 9.19 -23.11
C GLY A 91 -0.98 8.44 -24.15
N GLY A 92 -1.55 7.40 -24.77
CA GLY A 92 -1.31 7.03 -26.17
C GLY A 92 0.08 6.57 -26.63
N ALA A 93 1.12 6.59 -25.80
CA ALA A 93 2.47 6.17 -26.21
C ALA A 93 3.15 5.32 -25.11
N ALA A 94 3.19 4.00 -25.32
CA ALA A 94 4.08 2.99 -24.73
C ALA A 94 4.50 3.11 -23.24
N GLY A 95 3.73 3.81 -22.41
CA GLY A 95 4.02 4.05 -21.00
C GLY A 95 3.31 3.04 -20.11
N ALA A 96 4.05 1.97 -19.75
CA ALA A 96 3.77 0.91 -18.76
C ALA A 96 3.79 -0.53 -19.31
N ALA A 97 4.64 -0.83 -20.31
CA ALA A 97 4.85 -2.22 -20.70
C ALA A 97 5.38 -3.02 -19.50
N ILE A 98 4.64 -4.01 -19.02
CA ILE A 98 5.15 -5.02 -18.10
C ILE A 98 5.52 -6.24 -18.94
N ILE A 99 6.71 -6.79 -18.70
CA ILE A 99 7.24 -7.89 -19.51
C ILE A 99 7.50 -9.09 -18.62
N ASN A 100 7.11 -10.27 -19.08
CA ASN A 100 7.49 -11.56 -18.54
C ASN A 100 8.85 -11.97 -19.11
N PHE A 101 9.90 -11.73 -18.32
CA PHE A 101 11.27 -12.04 -18.72
C PHE A 101 11.58 -13.54 -18.70
N MET A 102 10.75 -14.35 -18.02
CA MET A 102 10.85 -15.81 -18.11
C MET A 102 10.38 -16.31 -19.48
N ALA A 103 9.29 -15.74 -20.02
CA ALA A 103 8.86 -16.04 -21.38
C ALA A 103 9.88 -15.59 -22.45
N LEU A 104 10.70 -14.58 -22.15
CA LEU A 104 11.80 -14.14 -23.00
C LEU A 104 13.12 -14.92 -22.81
N GLY A 105 13.13 -15.96 -21.97
CA GLY A 105 14.30 -16.81 -21.78
C GLY A 105 15.43 -16.15 -20.97
N ALA A 106 15.12 -15.15 -20.14
CA ALA A 106 16.09 -14.50 -19.25
C ALA A 106 16.39 -15.30 -17.98
N PHE A 107 15.87 -16.53 -17.86
CA PHE A 107 16.07 -17.43 -16.75
C PHE A 107 16.78 -18.70 -17.23
N ARG A 108 17.71 -19.19 -16.41
CA ARG A 108 18.38 -20.48 -16.62
C ARG A 108 17.47 -21.63 -16.17
N PRO A 109 17.74 -22.87 -16.60
CA PRO A 109 16.96 -24.05 -16.18
C PRO A 109 16.91 -24.27 -14.66
N ASP A 110 17.91 -23.76 -13.92
CA ASP A 110 17.96 -23.82 -12.45
C ASP A 110 17.12 -22.73 -11.76
N GLY A 111 16.40 -21.90 -12.52
CA GLY A 111 15.57 -20.80 -12.00
C GLY A 111 16.34 -19.52 -11.67
N SER A 112 17.65 -19.49 -11.84
CA SER A 112 18.46 -18.27 -11.67
C SER A 112 18.30 -17.30 -12.85
N VAL A 113 18.47 -16.01 -12.60
CA VAL A 113 18.45 -15.00 -13.67
C VAL A 113 19.74 -15.07 -14.49
N ASP A 114 19.57 -15.13 -15.80
CA ASP A 114 20.65 -14.96 -16.76
C ASP A 114 20.92 -13.46 -16.97
N ASN A 115 21.86 -12.92 -16.19
CA ASN A 115 22.16 -11.48 -16.18
C ASN A 115 22.62 -10.95 -17.54
N GLU A 116 23.34 -11.73 -18.34
CA GLU A 116 23.80 -11.31 -19.67
C GLU A 116 22.63 -11.22 -20.65
N LYS A 117 21.75 -12.23 -20.65
CA LYS A 117 20.52 -12.17 -21.45
C LYS A 117 19.58 -11.09 -20.98
N MET A 118 19.42 -10.91 -19.67
CA MET A 118 18.61 -9.84 -19.08
C MET A 118 19.11 -8.47 -19.55
N ALA A 119 20.42 -8.20 -19.45
CA ALA A 119 21.01 -6.96 -19.92
C ALA A 119 20.84 -6.77 -21.43
N THR A 120 21.00 -7.83 -22.22
CA THR A 120 20.81 -7.79 -23.68
C THR A 120 19.37 -7.47 -24.05
N LEU A 121 18.40 -8.07 -23.38
CA LEU A 121 16.98 -7.78 -23.56
C LEU A 121 16.65 -6.33 -23.20
N LEU A 122 17.16 -5.85 -22.06
CA LEU A 122 16.92 -4.48 -21.60
C LEU A 122 17.60 -3.40 -22.45
N ALA A 123 18.71 -3.73 -23.12
CA ALA A 123 19.38 -2.83 -24.05
C ALA A 123 18.71 -2.78 -25.44
N ASP A 124 17.77 -3.68 -25.73
CA ASP A 124 17.10 -3.75 -27.02
C ASP A 124 16.01 -2.66 -27.16
N PRO A 125 16.15 -1.71 -28.09
CA PRO A 125 15.14 -0.68 -28.30
C PRO A 125 13.79 -1.24 -28.78
N LYS A 126 13.76 -2.47 -29.30
CA LYS A 126 12.56 -3.19 -29.74
C LYS A 126 12.09 -4.25 -28.75
N LEU A 127 12.53 -4.17 -27.49
CA LEU A 127 12.15 -5.13 -26.45
C LEU A 127 10.63 -5.32 -26.35
N THR A 128 9.85 -4.24 -26.39
CA THR A 128 8.37 -4.31 -26.33
C THR A 128 7.77 -5.07 -27.52
N GLU A 129 8.29 -4.87 -28.73
CA GLU A 129 7.84 -5.61 -29.94
C GLU A 129 8.19 -7.09 -29.83
N LYS A 130 9.39 -7.43 -29.35
CA LYS A 130 9.80 -8.81 -29.10
C LYS A 130 8.96 -9.46 -28.00
N ALA A 131 8.64 -8.71 -26.95
CA ALA A 131 7.76 -9.18 -25.89
C ALA A 131 6.35 -9.44 -26.41
N LEU A 132 5.82 -8.59 -27.30
CA LEU A 132 4.54 -8.83 -27.96
C LEU A 132 4.59 -10.12 -28.79
N ALA A 133 5.61 -10.28 -29.64
CA ALA A 133 5.77 -11.45 -30.50
C ALA A 133 5.94 -12.76 -29.73
N ALA A 134 6.49 -12.69 -28.51
CA ALA A 134 6.69 -13.83 -27.62
C ALA A 134 5.52 -14.06 -26.63
N ASN A 135 4.39 -13.34 -26.77
CA ASN A 135 3.29 -13.35 -25.79
C ASN A 135 3.76 -13.09 -24.35
N ALA A 136 4.79 -12.26 -24.20
CA ALA A 136 5.43 -11.91 -22.94
C ALA A 136 4.99 -10.54 -22.39
N LEU A 137 4.16 -9.79 -23.11
CA LEU A 137 3.57 -8.56 -22.58
C LEU A 137 2.43 -8.86 -21.61
N VAL A 138 2.48 -8.23 -20.45
CA VAL A 138 1.44 -8.31 -19.42
C VAL A 138 0.72 -6.96 -19.40
N GLY A 139 -0.47 -6.89 -20.00
CA GLY A 139 -1.29 -5.68 -20.07
C GLY A 139 -2.43 -5.67 -19.04
N PRO A 140 -3.01 -4.50 -18.73
CA PRO A 140 -4.23 -4.41 -17.91
C PRO A 140 -5.47 -5.06 -18.57
N GLU A 141 -5.41 -5.38 -19.86
CA GLU A 141 -6.50 -6.04 -20.61
C GLU A 141 -6.33 -7.56 -20.74
N ALA A 142 -5.26 -8.16 -20.23
CA ALA A 142 -5.06 -9.62 -20.23
C ALA A 142 -5.73 -10.33 -19.02
N ALA A 143 -6.80 -9.74 -18.49
CA ALA A 143 -7.76 -10.39 -17.59
C ALA A 143 -9.12 -10.63 -18.28
N GLY A 144 -9.16 -10.60 -19.61
CA GLY A 144 -10.42 -10.67 -20.34
C GLY A 144 -10.30 -11.11 -21.80
N GLU A 145 -9.68 -12.25 -22.07
CA GLU A 145 -10.07 -13.04 -23.25
C GLU A 145 -10.35 -14.48 -22.82
N LYS A 146 -11.60 -14.89 -23.02
CA LYS A 146 -12.03 -16.28 -22.88
C LYS A 146 -11.32 -17.08 -23.97
N SER A 147 -10.50 -18.06 -23.59
CA SER A 147 -10.05 -19.09 -24.52
C SER A 147 -11.24 -19.98 -24.87
N ASP A 148 -11.64 -20.01 -26.15
CA ASP A 148 -12.60 -20.97 -26.73
C ASP A 148 -12.02 -22.38 -26.88
N ALA A 149 -11.21 -22.84 -25.92
CA ALA A 149 -10.82 -24.23 -25.81
C ALA A 149 -11.83 -24.95 -24.93
N GLU A 150 -12.42 -26.04 -25.42
CA GLU A 150 -13.28 -26.91 -24.63
C GLU A 150 -12.62 -27.23 -23.28
N PRO A 151 -13.35 -27.05 -22.15
CA PRO A 151 -12.77 -27.25 -20.85
C PRO A 151 -12.55 -28.74 -20.61
N GLU A 152 -11.27 -29.14 -20.51
CA GLU A 152 -10.85 -30.26 -19.67
C GLU A 152 -11.62 -30.21 -18.34
N PRO A 153 -12.10 -31.35 -17.82
CA PRO A 153 -13.06 -31.36 -16.72
C PRO A 153 -12.47 -30.59 -15.53
N ARG A 154 -13.10 -29.45 -15.23
CA ARG A 154 -12.74 -28.60 -14.09
C ARG A 154 -12.72 -29.49 -12.86
N ALA A 155 -11.53 -29.65 -12.27
CA ALA A 155 -11.45 -30.01 -10.86
C ALA A 155 -12.37 -29.05 -10.12
N GLU A 156 -13.34 -29.63 -9.41
CA GLU A 156 -14.41 -28.91 -8.73
C GLU A 156 -13.84 -27.69 -8.03
N SER A 157 -14.45 -26.51 -8.29
CA SER A 157 -14.12 -25.28 -7.60
C SER A 157 -14.04 -25.60 -6.10
N VAL A 158 -12.87 -25.41 -5.49
CA VAL A 158 -12.74 -25.51 -4.04
C VAL A 158 -13.65 -24.43 -3.49
N VAL A 159 -14.87 -24.81 -3.13
CA VAL A 159 -15.83 -23.95 -2.46
C VAL A 159 -15.15 -23.58 -1.16
N CYS A 160 -14.68 -22.33 -1.08
CA CYS A 160 -14.13 -21.79 0.14
C CYS A 160 -15.17 -21.98 1.24
N LYS A 161 -14.86 -22.84 2.22
CA LYS A 161 -15.79 -23.24 3.29
C LYS A 161 -15.97 -22.14 4.34
N TYR A 162 -15.31 -21.00 4.18
CA TYR A 162 -15.45 -19.87 5.10
C TYR A 162 -16.71 -19.07 4.76
N PRO A 163 -17.55 -18.76 5.75
CA PRO A 163 -18.77 -18.00 5.54
C PRO A 163 -18.45 -16.55 5.14
N ASP A 164 -19.22 -15.99 4.20
CA ASP A 164 -19.17 -14.58 3.82
C ASP A 164 -19.71 -13.72 4.97
N ARG A 165 -18.82 -13.29 5.86
CA ARG A 165 -19.14 -12.46 7.04
C ARG A 165 -18.75 -11.00 6.87
N MET A 166 -18.54 -10.57 5.61
CA MET A 166 -18.10 -9.20 5.33
C MET A 166 -19.15 -8.16 5.72
N GLU A 167 -20.44 -8.47 5.56
CA GLU A 167 -21.52 -7.57 5.94
C GLU A 167 -21.54 -7.29 7.46
N GLU A 168 -21.38 -8.34 8.28
CA GLU A 168 -21.34 -8.22 9.74
C GLU A 168 -20.14 -7.39 10.23
N LEU A 169 -18.97 -7.60 9.62
CA LEU A 169 -17.75 -6.88 9.96
C LEU A 169 -17.80 -5.42 9.49
N ALA A 170 -18.28 -5.16 8.28
CA ALA A 170 -18.48 -3.80 7.78
C ALA A 170 -19.48 -3.03 8.65
N THR A 171 -20.57 -3.69 9.07
CA THR A 171 -21.56 -3.12 10.00
C THR A 171 -20.92 -2.77 11.34
N TYR A 172 -20.11 -3.67 11.92
CA TYR A 172 -19.40 -3.41 13.17
C TYR A 172 -18.47 -2.19 13.07
N ILE A 173 -17.73 -2.05 11.97
CA ILE A 173 -16.81 -0.93 11.77
C ILE A 173 -17.58 0.37 11.51
N ALA A 174 -18.67 0.32 10.76
CA ALA A 174 -19.57 1.46 10.58
C ALA A 174 -20.13 1.95 11.92
N ASP A 175 -20.55 1.04 12.81
CA ASP A 175 -21.01 1.38 14.15
C ASP A 175 -19.90 1.96 15.04
N GLU A 176 -18.66 1.46 14.95
CA GLU A 176 -17.50 2.08 15.61
C GLU A 176 -17.26 3.49 15.08
N MET A 177 -17.28 3.70 13.76
CA MET A 177 -17.08 5.02 13.16
C MET A 177 -18.16 6.02 13.61
N ASN A 178 -19.44 5.65 13.50
CA ASN A 178 -20.58 6.49 13.86
C ASN A 178 -20.58 6.87 15.36
N ARG A 179 -20.08 6.00 16.24
CA ARG A 179 -19.88 6.34 17.65
C ARG A 179 -18.66 7.23 17.85
N ASN A 180 -17.55 6.90 17.21
CA ASN A 180 -16.27 7.56 17.47
C ASN A 180 -16.21 8.99 16.94
N ILE A 181 -16.94 9.35 15.89
CA ILE A 181 -17.03 10.76 15.44
C ILE A 181 -17.62 11.70 16.51
N HIS A 182 -18.38 11.17 17.46
CA HIS A 182 -18.94 11.90 18.60
C HIS A 182 -18.08 11.79 19.86
N HIS A 183 -16.96 11.05 19.81
CA HIS A 183 -16.10 10.84 20.97
C HIS A 183 -15.43 12.14 21.40
N PRO A 184 -15.27 12.41 22.73
CA PRO A 184 -14.67 13.65 23.23
C PRO A 184 -13.29 13.99 22.62
N SER A 185 -12.46 12.98 22.35
CA SER A 185 -11.17 13.16 21.65
C SER A 185 -11.35 13.76 20.25
N VAL A 186 -12.30 13.26 19.45
CA VAL A 186 -12.55 13.77 18.09
C VAL A 186 -13.08 15.19 18.13
N LEU A 187 -14.02 15.47 19.04
CA LEU A 187 -14.56 16.82 19.22
C LEU A 187 -13.49 17.81 19.68
N LYS A 188 -12.58 17.38 20.56
CA LYS A 188 -11.44 18.20 21.03
C LYS A 188 -10.45 18.46 19.90
N MET A 189 -10.09 17.45 19.10
CA MET A 189 -9.26 17.63 17.90
C MET A 189 -9.89 18.61 16.93
N LYS A 190 -11.18 18.44 16.63
CA LYS A 190 -11.92 19.33 15.72
C LYS A 190 -11.88 20.78 16.17
N LYS A 191 -12.01 21.03 17.48
CA LYS A 191 -11.90 22.36 18.07
C LYS A 191 -10.49 22.95 17.97
N LEU A 192 -9.44 22.13 18.16
CA LEU A 192 -8.06 22.58 18.02
C LEU A 192 -7.74 22.95 16.56
N LEU A 193 -8.17 22.09 15.63
CA LEU A 193 -7.89 22.21 14.20
C LEU A 193 -8.81 23.21 13.48
N SER A 194 -9.87 23.70 14.12
CA SER A 194 -10.68 24.80 13.60
C SER A 194 -10.06 26.19 13.78
N TYR A 195 -8.86 26.28 14.36
CA TYR A 195 -8.14 27.54 14.55
C TYR A 195 -7.64 28.09 13.20
N ASP A 196 -8.16 29.25 12.78
CA ASP A 196 -7.77 29.91 11.54
C ASP A 196 -6.56 30.84 11.78
N VAL A 197 -5.37 30.34 11.46
CA VAL A 197 -4.11 31.11 11.57
C VAL A 197 -4.16 32.39 10.74
N ALA A 198 -4.79 32.38 9.56
CA ALA A 198 -4.82 33.52 8.66
C ALA A 198 -5.76 34.61 9.16
N GLU A 199 -6.91 34.25 9.73
CA GLU A 199 -7.79 35.20 10.41
C GLU A 199 -7.12 35.81 11.64
N GLU A 200 -6.50 35.00 12.48
CA GLU A 200 -5.86 35.47 13.72
C GLU A 200 -4.62 36.33 13.43
N THR A 201 -3.88 36.03 12.35
CA THR A 201 -2.79 36.90 11.87
C THR A 201 -3.31 38.28 11.47
N ARG A 202 -4.43 38.35 10.74
CA ARG A 202 -5.06 39.63 10.37
C ARG A 202 -5.45 40.43 11.61
N LYS A 203 -6.13 39.79 12.57
CA LYS A 203 -6.51 40.43 13.85
C LYS A 203 -5.30 40.97 14.60
N GLN A 204 -4.19 40.23 14.63
CA GLN A 204 -2.98 40.67 15.30
C GLN A 204 -2.30 41.84 14.59
N MET A 205 -2.30 41.85 13.25
CA MET A 205 -1.75 42.96 12.45
C MET A 205 -2.55 44.25 12.62
N ASP A 206 -3.84 44.15 12.90
CA ASP A 206 -4.72 45.31 13.18
C ASP A 206 -4.49 45.94 14.56
N LEU A 207 -3.70 45.30 15.44
CA LEU A 207 -3.41 45.83 16.77
C LEU A 207 -2.38 46.99 16.73
N PRO A 208 -2.48 47.98 17.63
CA PRO A 208 -1.42 48.97 17.83
C PRO A 208 -0.07 48.31 18.15
N TRP A 209 1.04 48.90 17.70
CA TRP A 209 2.38 48.31 17.81
C TRP A 209 2.76 47.84 19.22
N TYR A 210 2.37 48.57 20.27
CA TYR A 210 2.68 48.22 21.66
C TYR A 210 1.97 46.94 22.13
N ALA A 211 0.81 46.61 21.55
CA ALA A 211 0.06 45.40 21.86
C ALA A 211 0.53 44.19 21.05
N GLN A 212 1.33 44.41 19.99
CA GLN A 212 1.99 43.34 19.25
C GLN A 212 3.26 42.84 19.96
N VAL A 213 3.92 43.70 20.74
CA VAL A 213 5.12 43.36 21.49
C VAL A 213 4.81 42.30 22.56
N GLY A 214 5.40 41.11 22.41
CA GLY A 214 5.22 39.99 23.35
C GLY A 214 3.99 39.12 23.08
N ALA A 215 3.18 39.43 22.07
CA ALA A 215 2.06 38.58 21.67
C ALA A 215 2.56 37.29 21.00
N THR A 216 1.99 36.15 21.38
CA THR A 216 2.29 34.86 20.73
C THR A 216 1.85 34.88 19.27
N SER A 217 2.72 34.42 18.38
CA SER A 217 2.40 34.30 16.95
C SER A 217 1.23 33.30 16.74
N PRO A 218 0.20 33.66 15.96
CA PRO A 218 -0.87 32.77 15.52
C PRO A 218 -0.36 31.50 14.84
N GLN A 219 0.78 31.59 14.13
CA GLN A 219 1.44 30.43 13.54
C GLN A 219 1.92 29.46 14.63
N THR A 220 2.54 29.98 15.70
CA THR A 220 2.95 29.17 16.87
C THR A 220 1.75 28.53 17.55
N VAL A 221 0.64 29.26 17.72
CA VAL A 221 -0.60 28.73 18.31
C VAL A 221 -1.20 27.63 17.43
N GLY A 222 -1.27 27.86 16.11
CA GLY A 222 -1.76 26.87 15.14
C GLY A 222 -0.91 25.60 15.14
N ALA A 223 0.42 25.73 15.18
CA ALA A 223 1.34 24.59 15.27
C ALA A 223 1.14 23.81 16.58
N ALA A 224 1.03 24.49 17.72
CA ALA A 224 0.77 23.85 19.01
C ALA A 224 -0.59 23.13 19.04
N ASN A 225 -1.63 23.72 18.46
CA ASN A 225 -2.95 23.09 18.32
C ASN A 225 -2.88 21.84 17.44
N GLY A 226 -2.15 21.92 16.33
CA GLY A 226 -1.89 20.78 15.45
C GLY A 226 -1.21 19.64 16.21
N ALA A 227 -0.09 19.93 16.89
CA ALA A 227 0.64 18.95 17.70
C ALA A 227 -0.25 18.31 18.78
N ALA A 228 -1.01 19.11 19.52
CA ALA A 228 -1.94 18.60 20.53
C ALA A 228 -3.03 17.70 19.94
N ALA A 229 -3.55 18.02 18.75
CA ALA A 229 -4.51 17.17 18.06
C ALA A 229 -3.91 15.83 17.64
N LEU A 230 -2.64 15.81 17.19
CA LEU A 230 -1.94 14.59 16.81
C LEU A 230 -1.65 13.70 18.02
N VAL A 231 -1.27 14.26 19.16
CA VAL A 231 -1.13 13.49 20.42
C VAL A 231 -2.46 12.83 20.80
N ILE A 232 -3.56 13.58 20.76
CA ILE A 232 -4.89 13.03 21.04
C ILE A 232 -5.25 11.89 20.06
N TRP A 233 -4.86 12.03 18.79
CA TRP A 233 -5.10 11.03 17.76
C TRP A 233 -4.29 9.75 18.00
N THR A 234 -2.97 9.86 18.19
CA THR A 234 -2.06 8.73 18.36
C THR A 234 -2.34 7.93 19.64
N GLU A 235 -2.78 8.59 20.71
CA GLU A 235 -3.27 7.94 21.93
C GLU A 235 -4.47 7.00 21.69
N ARG A 236 -5.23 7.22 20.62
CA ARG A 236 -6.42 6.43 20.29
C ARG A 236 -6.15 5.33 19.28
N VAL A 237 -5.38 5.60 18.22
CA VAL A 237 -5.13 4.67 17.11
C VAL A 237 -3.88 3.81 17.27
N GLY A 238 -3.04 4.09 18.27
CA GLY A 238 -1.81 3.34 18.52
C GLY A 238 -2.04 1.85 18.81
N GLN A 239 -0.98 1.06 18.73
CA GLN A 239 -1.03 -0.38 19.02
C GLN A 239 -1.57 -0.62 20.44
N TYR A 240 -2.50 -1.56 20.59
CA TYR A 240 -3.18 -1.87 21.85
C TYR A 240 -4.01 -0.74 22.47
N ARG A 241 -4.30 0.32 21.72
CA ARG A 241 -5.20 1.40 22.17
C ARG A 241 -6.65 1.09 21.83
N ASP A 242 -7.55 1.96 22.30
CA ASP A 242 -8.99 1.75 22.19
C ASP A 242 -9.47 1.62 20.74
N TRP A 243 -8.80 2.24 19.76
CA TRP A 243 -9.14 2.11 18.34
C TRP A 243 -8.20 1.17 17.59
N ASP A 244 -7.41 0.35 18.29
CA ASP A 244 -6.75 -0.80 17.70
C ASP A 244 -7.80 -1.90 17.45
N HIS A 245 -8.34 -1.92 16.23
CA HIS A 245 -9.38 -2.88 15.85
C HIS A 245 -8.80 -4.27 15.56
N LYS A 246 -7.48 -4.39 15.37
CA LYS A 246 -6.79 -5.65 15.03
C LYS A 246 -7.15 -6.79 15.99
N PRO A 247 -6.96 -6.66 17.32
CA PRO A 247 -7.33 -7.70 18.27
C PRO A 247 -8.85 -7.89 18.41
N LYS A 248 -9.65 -6.83 18.26
CA LYS A 248 -11.12 -6.90 18.40
C LYS A 248 -11.77 -7.66 17.25
N ILE A 249 -11.35 -7.36 16.02
CA ILE A 249 -11.82 -8.02 14.80
C ILE A 249 -11.43 -9.50 14.86
N HIS A 250 -10.17 -9.79 15.19
CA HIS A 250 -9.70 -11.17 15.31
C HIS A 250 -10.50 -11.96 16.35
N LYS A 251 -10.77 -11.38 17.52
CA LYS A 251 -11.57 -12.01 18.58
C LYS A 251 -13.03 -12.23 18.18
N LYS A 252 -13.63 -11.31 17.42
CA LYS A 252 -15.07 -11.30 17.12
C LYS A 252 -15.44 -12.07 15.85
N PHE A 253 -14.61 -12.00 14.81
CA PHE A 253 -14.89 -12.56 13.49
C PHE A 253 -13.98 -13.74 13.12
N GLY A 254 -12.84 -13.88 13.82
CA GLY A 254 -11.88 -14.95 13.57
C GLY A 254 -11.06 -14.74 12.30
N GLY A 255 -9.85 -15.32 12.27
CA GLY A 255 -8.96 -15.22 11.11
C GLY A 255 -8.37 -13.81 10.91
N TYR A 256 -7.60 -13.68 9.84
CA TYR A 256 -6.98 -12.41 9.39
C TYR A 256 -7.47 -11.99 8.00
N TYR A 257 -8.29 -12.82 7.37
CA TYR A 257 -8.84 -12.60 6.04
C TYR A 257 -10.34 -12.82 6.11
N HIS A 258 -11.09 -11.91 5.49
CA HIS A 258 -12.55 -11.94 5.48
C HIS A 258 -13.03 -11.99 4.03
N LYS A 259 -13.90 -12.96 3.74
CA LYS A 259 -14.39 -13.23 2.39
C LYS A 259 -15.67 -12.45 2.08
N GLN A 260 -15.76 -11.97 0.85
CA GLN A 260 -16.97 -11.43 0.23
C GLN A 260 -17.03 -11.87 -1.24
N GLY A 261 -17.96 -12.75 -1.59
CA GLY A 261 -18.05 -13.28 -2.95
C GLY A 261 -16.77 -14.04 -3.33
N GLU A 262 -16.06 -13.54 -4.35
CA GLU A 262 -14.79 -14.12 -4.82
C GLU A 262 -13.54 -13.47 -4.19
N TYR A 263 -13.71 -12.45 -3.34
CA TYR A 263 -12.61 -11.66 -2.79
C TYR A 263 -12.35 -11.98 -1.31
N GLU A 264 -11.07 -11.96 -0.92
CA GLU A 264 -10.64 -11.98 0.48
C GLU A 264 -9.93 -10.68 0.84
N TYR A 265 -10.37 -10.04 1.92
CA TYR A 265 -9.83 -8.79 2.43
C TYR A 265 -9.01 -9.02 3.68
N PHE A 266 -7.79 -8.51 3.70
CA PHE A 266 -6.96 -8.51 4.90
C PHE A 266 -7.55 -7.58 5.97
N TYR A 267 -7.58 -8.05 7.22
CA TYR A 267 -8.27 -7.37 8.32
C TYR A 267 -7.81 -5.94 8.62
N ASP A 268 -6.60 -5.55 8.21
CA ASP A 268 -6.06 -4.20 8.49
C ASP A 268 -6.76 -3.09 7.68
N ILE A 269 -7.46 -3.45 6.60
CA ILE A 269 -8.24 -2.49 5.80
C ILE A 269 -9.31 -1.78 6.66
N TRP A 270 -9.88 -2.48 7.64
CA TRP A 270 -10.95 -1.98 8.49
C TRP A 270 -10.48 -0.88 9.43
N SER A 271 -9.29 -1.07 10.02
CA SER A 271 -8.64 -0.04 10.83
C SER A 271 -8.34 1.19 9.99
N ASN A 272 -7.80 1.02 8.78
CA ASN A 272 -7.45 2.13 7.91
C ASN A 272 -8.67 2.92 7.42
N ILE A 273 -9.77 2.24 7.09
CA ILE A 273 -11.05 2.89 6.75
C ILE A 273 -11.56 3.72 7.94
N HIS A 274 -11.54 3.14 9.14
CA HIS A 274 -11.93 3.82 10.37
C HIS A 274 -11.07 5.07 10.64
N TYR A 275 -9.75 4.92 10.55
CA TYR A 275 -8.80 6.01 10.80
C TYR A 275 -8.99 7.15 9.81
N GLY A 276 -9.16 6.83 8.53
CA GLY A 276 -9.48 7.80 7.49
C GLY A 276 -10.75 8.57 7.82
N TYR A 277 -11.86 7.87 8.08
CA TYR A 277 -13.14 8.50 8.32
C TYR A 277 -13.17 9.35 9.60
N VAL A 278 -12.78 8.75 10.74
CA VAL A 278 -12.84 9.42 12.05
C VAL A 278 -11.81 10.54 12.14
N GLY A 279 -10.63 10.37 11.53
CA GLY A 279 -9.60 11.40 11.48
C GLY A 279 -10.04 12.63 10.70
N ARG A 280 -10.68 12.45 9.55
CA ARG A 280 -11.28 13.56 8.77
C ARG A 280 -12.40 14.25 9.54
N ALA A 281 -13.26 13.49 10.23
CA ALA A 281 -14.29 14.05 11.10
C ALA A 281 -13.70 14.90 12.25
N GLY A 282 -12.52 14.50 12.75
CA GLY A 282 -11.74 15.24 13.74
C GLY A 282 -10.95 16.44 13.19
N GLY A 283 -10.97 16.68 11.88
CA GLY A 283 -10.32 17.82 11.24
C GLY A 283 -8.90 17.56 10.73
N LEU A 284 -8.36 16.34 10.83
CA LEU A 284 -7.05 16.01 10.25
C LEU A 284 -7.12 16.06 8.73
N SER A 285 -6.04 16.49 8.07
CA SER A 285 -5.94 16.46 6.61
C SER A 285 -5.72 15.02 6.10
N GLU A 286 -6.03 14.79 4.82
CA GLU A 286 -5.72 13.52 4.17
C GLU A 286 -4.22 13.24 4.15
N SER A 287 -3.40 14.27 3.97
CA SER A 287 -1.93 14.13 4.02
C SER A 287 -1.43 13.63 5.36
N VAL A 288 -1.96 14.16 6.47
CA VAL A 288 -1.60 13.72 7.82
C VAL A 288 -2.08 12.29 8.10
N LEU A 289 -3.24 11.90 7.58
CA LEU A 289 -3.77 10.55 7.75
C LEU A 289 -3.06 9.51 6.87
N ALA A 290 -2.56 9.92 5.72
CA ALA A 290 -1.71 9.09 4.86
C ALA A 290 -0.29 8.97 5.44
N ASP A 291 0.19 10.00 6.12
CA ASP A 291 1.54 10.08 6.70
C ASP A 291 1.60 9.53 8.14
N GLY A 292 1.31 8.23 8.27
CA GLY A 292 1.33 7.53 9.57
C GLY A 292 2.71 7.50 10.25
N ALA A 293 3.81 7.65 9.50
CA ALA A 293 5.18 7.69 10.03
C ALA A 293 5.61 9.12 10.42
N GLY A 294 5.21 10.14 9.66
CA GLY A 294 5.43 11.54 10.01
C GLY A 294 4.65 11.96 11.25
N LEU A 295 3.49 11.37 11.52
CA LEU A 295 2.71 11.55 12.75
C LEU A 295 3.53 11.28 14.04
N GLU A 296 4.29 10.19 14.10
CA GLU A 296 5.12 9.88 15.28
C GLU A 296 6.31 10.83 15.41
N GLN A 297 6.90 11.23 14.28
CA GLN A 297 8.00 12.19 14.27
C GLN A 297 7.53 13.60 14.64
N ILE A 298 6.39 14.06 14.13
CA ILE A 298 5.78 15.35 14.52
C ILE A 298 5.43 15.35 16.01
N VAL A 299 4.89 14.25 16.54
CA VAL A 299 4.62 14.14 17.98
C VAL A 299 5.92 14.17 18.78
N SER A 300 6.95 13.44 18.37
CA SER A 300 8.27 13.45 19.01
C SER A 300 8.92 14.84 18.99
N ASP A 301 8.90 15.51 17.84
CA ASP A 301 9.50 16.84 17.64
C ASP A 301 8.72 17.93 18.39
N SER A 302 7.40 17.76 18.55
CA SER A 302 6.55 18.70 19.29
C SER A 302 6.62 18.52 20.80
N VAL A 303 6.85 17.29 21.29
CA VAL A 303 7.02 17.01 22.73
C VAL A 303 8.44 17.33 23.20
N GLY A 304 9.45 17.23 22.33
CA GLY A 304 10.83 17.62 22.62
C GLY A 304 11.11 19.13 22.58
N ALA A 305 10.15 19.93 22.12
CA ALA A 305 10.26 21.40 22.01
C ALA A 305 9.56 22.17 23.16
N ILE A 306 9.15 21.47 24.23
CA ILE A 306 8.56 22.06 25.45
C ILE A 306 9.57 22.00 26.60
#